data_AF-A0AAD4J8P5-F1
#
_entry.id   AF-A0AAD4J8P5-F1
#
_cell.length_a   1.000
_cell.length_b   1.000
_cell.length_c   1.000
_cell.angle_alpha   90.00
_cell.angle_beta   90.00
_cell.angle_gamma   90.00
#
_symmetry.space_group_name_H-M   'P 1'
#
loop_
_entity.id
_entity.type
_entity.pdbx_description
1 polymer ?
#
loop_
_entity_poly.entity_id
_entity_poly.type
_entity_poly.pdbx_seq_one_letter_code
_entity_poly.pdbx_strand_id
1 'polypeptide(L)'
;ASSSSGGSRAKLINQLVGMGFSEKLASKAIDENGEGDLNSIVNSILTYLALEDSPQPQLSTNSDRSSSDYNEAVANDFSDMENWTDDEADVC
;
A
#
# COMPACT_ATOMS: atom_id res chain seq x y z
N ALA A 1 13.45 40.36 -3.45
CA ALA A 1 13.19 39.56 -2.24
C ALA A 1 13.60 38.12 -2.53
N SER A 2 14.54 37.55 -1.77
CA SER A 2 15.04 36.20 -1.99
C SER A 2 14.08 35.20 -1.37
N SER A 3 13.59 34.23 -2.16
CA SER A 3 12.64 33.21 -1.72
C SER A 3 13.21 32.38 -0.56
N SER A 4 12.69 32.60 0.64
CA SER A 4 12.99 31.81 1.83
C SER A 4 12.03 30.62 1.92
N SER A 5 12.02 29.77 0.89
CA SER A 5 11.26 28.50 0.88
C SER A 5 12.18 27.29 1.10
N GLY A 6 13.49 27.44 0.87
CA GLY A 6 14.44 26.33 1.06
C GLY A 6 14.61 25.88 2.52
N GLY A 7 14.35 26.77 3.49
CA GLY A 7 14.47 26.45 4.92
C GLY A 7 13.30 25.63 5.47
N SER A 8 12.08 25.84 4.95
CA SER A 8 10.87 25.14 5.39
C SER A 8 10.82 23.71 4.87
N ARG A 9 11.13 23.48 3.59
CA ARG A 9 11.16 22.12 3.00
C ARG A 9 12.14 21.18 3.70
N ALA A 10 13.40 21.59 3.87
CA ALA A 10 14.40 20.75 4.51
C ALA A 10 14.03 20.40 5.96
N LYS A 11 13.40 21.32 6.68
CA LYS A 11 12.90 21.09 8.04
C LYS A 11 11.76 20.06 8.06
N LEU A 12 10.81 20.16 7.13
CA LEU A 12 9.71 19.20 6.99
C LEU A 12 10.23 17.80 6.66
N ILE A 13 11.18 17.69 5.72
CA ILE A 13 11.81 16.41 5.36
C ILE A 13 12.48 15.80 6.60
N ASN A 14 13.29 16.56 7.34
CA ASN A 14 13.95 16.05 8.55
C ASN A 14 12.94 15.61 9.62
N GLN A 15 11.81 16.30 9.78
CA GLN A 15 10.76 15.88 10.71
C GLN A 15 10.11 14.56 10.28
N LEU A 16 9.78 14.42 8.99
CA LEU A 16 9.18 13.21 8.45
C LEU A 16 10.14 12.00 8.52
N VAL A 17 11.43 12.23 8.23
CA VAL A 17 12.47 11.21 8.38
C VAL A 17 12.66 10.85 9.86
N GLY A 18 12.65 11.84 10.76
CA GLY A 18 12.68 11.63 12.21
C GLY A 18 11.45 10.87 12.74
N MET A 19 10.32 10.94 12.04
CA MET A 19 9.11 10.15 12.33
C MET A 19 9.19 8.72 11.78
N GLY A 20 10.19 8.39 10.97
CA GLY A 20 10.38 7.05 10.38
C GLY A 20 9.94 6.91 8.92
N PHE A 21 9.49 7.99 8.27
CA PHE A 21 9.19 7.95 6.84
C PHE A 21 10.47 8.02 5.99
N SER A 22 10.44 7.43 4.79
CA SER A 22 11.58 7.58 3.87
C SER A 22 11.66 8.99 3.32
N GLU A 23 12.88 9.49 3.13
CA GLU A 23 13.12 10.83 2.55
C GLU A 23 12.48 11.00 1.16
N LYS A 24 12.51 9.94 0.35
CA LYS A 24 11.88 9.92 -0.98
C LYS A 24 10.37 10.15 -0.87
N LEU A 25 9.72 9.47 0.06
CA LEU A 25 8.28 9.54 0.26
C LEU A 25 7.87 10.88 0.89
N ALA A 26 8.66 11.38 1.85
CA ALA A 26 8.50 12.71 2.42
C ALA A 26 8.62 13.82 1.36
N SER A 27 9.64 13.75 0.50
CA SER A 27 9.86 14.72 -0.58
C SER A 27 8.68 14.72 -1.57
N LYS A 28 8.22 13.54 -2.00
CA LYS A 28 7.07 13.40 -2.89
C LYS A 28 5.81 14.02 -2.29
N ALA A 29 5.52 13.73 -1.02
CA ALA A 29 4.34 14.26 -0.35
C ALA A 29 4.39 15.78 -0.17
N ILE A 30 5.57 16.37 0.08
CA ILE A 30 5.74 17.82 0.13
C ILE A 30 5.55 18.45 -1.25
N ASP A 31 6.07 17.82 -2.32
CA ASP A 31 5.95 18.36 -3.67
C ASP A 31 4.49 18.36 -4.16
N GLU A 32 3.68 17.38 -3.72
CA GLU A 32 2.25 17.28 -4.06
C GLU A 32 1.34 18.15 -3.19
N ASN A 33 1.64 18.24 -1.90
CA ASN A 33 0.77 18.91 -0.92
C ASN A 33 1.24 20.34 -0.57
N GLY A 34 2.43 20.72 -1.02
CA GLY A 34 3.11 21.97 -0.68
C GLY A 34 3.68 21.99 0.74
N GLU A 35 4.44 23.03 1.05
CA GLU A 35 5.06 23.25 2.37
C GLU A 35 4.09 23.85 3.42
N GLY A 36 2.77 23.74 3.19
CA GLY A 36 1.76 24.48 3.94
C GLY A 36 1.49 23.95 5.35
N ASP A 37 1.35 22.64 5.52
CA ASP A 37 1.01 22.03 6.81
C ASP A 37 1.58 20.60 6.93
N LEU A 38 2.30 20.34 8.03
CA LEU A 38 2.91 19.04 8.29
C LEU A 38 1.86 17.92 8.42
N ASN A 39 0.71 18.20 9.04
CA ASN A 39 -0.34 17.18 9.20
C ASN A 39 -0.93 16.78 7.85
N SER A 40 -1.12 17.74 6.94
CA SER A 40 -1.60 17.43 5.60
C SER A 40 -0.60 16.55 4.83
N ILE A 41 0.70 16.83 4.97
CA ILE A 41 1.76 16.02 4.36
C ILE A 41 1.74 14.60 4.95
N VAL A 42 1.71 14.45 6.28
CA VAL A 42 1.65 13.14 6.95
C VAL A 42 0.39 12.37 6.54
N ASN A 43 -0.78 13.01 6.47
CA ASN A 43 -2.00 12.36 6.05
C ASN A 43 -1.93 11.84 4.60
N SER A 44 -1.29 12.60 3.71
CA SER A 44 -1.03 12.17 2.33
C SER A 44 -0.15 10.92 2.29
N ILE A 45 0.94 10.92 3.07
CA ILE A 45 1.83 9.76 3.23
C ILE A 45 1.05 8.52 3.70
N LEU A 46 0.26 8.65 4.77
CA LEU A 46 -0.53 7.54 5.30
C LEU A 46 -1.56 7.02 4.29
N THR A 47 -2.17 7.92 3.54
CA THR A 47 -3.11 7.56 2.46
C THR A 47 -2.40 6.76 1.37
N TYR A 48 -1.20 7.17 0.95
CA TYR A 48 -0.43 6.41 -0.03
C TYR A 48 -0.07 5.02 0.48
N LEU A 49 0.39 4.90 1.72
CA LEU A 49 0.71 3.62 2.31
C LEU A 49 -0.54 2.72 2.39
N ALA A 50 -1.70 3.28 2.78
CA ALA A 50 -2.96 2.53 2.83
C ALA A 50 -3.44 2.07 1.44
N LEU A 51 -3.18 2.86 0.39
CA LEU A 51 -3.52 2.50 -1.00
C LEU A 51 -2.53 1.49 -1.61
N GLU A 52 -1.27 1.50 -1.20
CA GLU A 52 -0.25 0.53 -1.62
C GLU A 52 -0.46 -0.84 -0.96
N ASP A 53 -0.94 -0.87 0.28
CA ASP A 53 -1.24 -2.11 1.03
C ASP A 53 -2.63 -2.68 0.70
N SER A 54 -3.54 -1.85 0.16
CA SER A 54 -4.81 -2.34 -0.35
C SER A 54 -4.59 -3.08 -1.66
N PRO A 55 -5.09 -4.31 -1.83
CA PRO A 55 -5.17 -4.91 -3.15
C PRO A 55 -6.03 -3.98 -4.00
N GLN A 56 -5.40 -3.28 -4.94
CA GLN A 56 -6.13 -2.48 -5.91
C GLN A 56 -7.20 -3.42 -6.51
N PRO A 57 -8.48 -3.04 -6.55
CA PRO A 57 -9.39 -3.71 -7.47
C PRO A 57 -8.77 -3.50 -8.84
N GLN A 58 -8.14 -4.55 -9.36
CA GLN A 58 -7.61 -4.61 -10.70
C GLN A 58 -8.70 -4.01 -11.57
N LEU A 59 -8.40 -2.88 -12.21
CA LEU A 59 -9.21 -2.36 -13.28
C LEU A 59 -9.10 -3.42 -14.37
N SER A 60 -9.94 -4.45 -14.25
CA SER A 60 -10.21 -5.44 -15.27
C SER A 60 -10.85 -4.64 -16.39
N THR A 61 -10.01 -4.03 -17.21
CA THR A 61 -10.35 -3.66 -18.57
C THR A 61 -10.60 -4.99 -19.29
N ASN A 62 -11.75 -5.59 -19.01
CA ASN A 62 -12.42 -6.50 -19.91
C ASN A 62 -12.92 -5.61 -21.04
N SER A 63 -11.98 -5.16 -21.87
CA SER A 63 -12.27 -4.53 -23.14
C SER A 63 -12.96 -5.57 -24.01
N ASP A 64 -14.27 -5.39 -24.04
CA ASP A 64 -15.19 -5.73 -25.11
C ASP A 64 -15.25 -7.17 -25.63
N ARG A 65 -16.45 -7.70 -25.43
CA ARG A 65 -17.24 -8.41 -26.46
C ARG A 65 -16.85 -9.85 -26.74
N SER A 66 -17.57 -10.77 -26.11
CA SER A 66 -18.54 -11.60 -26.83
C SER A 66 -19.42 -12.39 -25.86
N SER A 67 -20.73 -12.25 -26.07
CA SER A 67 -21.76 -13.17 -25.62
C SER A 67 -21.35 -14.63 -25.86
N SER A 68 -21.50 -15.48 -24.85
CA SER A 68 -22.19 -16.75 -25.02
C SER A 68 -22.44 -17.46 -23.69
N ASP A 69 -23.71 -17.77 -23.43
CA ASP A 69 -24.21 -18.54 -22.30
C ASP A 69 -23.80 -20.01 -22.39
N TYR A 70 -22.87 -20.50 -21.57
CA TYR A 70 -22.73 -21.95 -21.34
C TYR A 70 -22.33 -22.27 -19.89
N ASN A 71 -23.34 -22.67 -19.14
CA ASN A 71 -23.44 -23.84 -18.25
C ASN A 71 -22.35 -24.10 -17.18
N GLU A 72 -22.85 -24.07 -15.95
CA GLU A 72 -22.38 -24.66 -14.69
C GLU A 72 -21.64 -26.01 -14.83
N ALA A 73 -20.39 -26.05 -14.35
CA ALA A 73 -19.67 -27.30 -14.07
C ALA A 73 -18.79 -27.14 -12.82
N VAL A 74 -19.35 -27.63 -11.72
CA VAL A 74 -18.76 -28.06 -10.45
C VAL A 74 -17.22 -28.15 -10.40
N ALA A 75 -16.60 -27.29 -9.60
CA ALA A 75 -15.21 -27.44 -9.18
C ALA A 75 -15.12 -27.33 -7.66
N ASN A 76 -15.40 -28.43 -6.95
CA ASN A 76 -14.93 -28.61 -5.59
C ASN A 76 -14.56 -30.07 -5.32
N ASP A 77 -13.55 -30.51 -6.05
CA ASP A 77 -12.72 -31.68 -5.75
C ASP A 77 -11.25 -31.23 -5.78
N PHE A 78 -10.86 -30.45 -4.77
CA PHE A 78 -9.45 -30.29 -4.42
C PHE A 78 -9.23 -31.06 -3.13
N SER A 79 -8.94 -32.32 -3.35
CA SER A 79 -8.49 -33.33 -2.42
C SER A 79 -7.23 -32.87 -1.67
N ASP A 80 -7.27 -33.08 -0.35
CA ASP A 80 -6.28 -33.90 0.35
C ASP A 80 -4.79 -33.50 0.22
N MET A 81 -4.36 -32.52 1.01
CA MET A 81 -2.98 -32.31 1.48
C MET A 81 -3.04 -31.23 2.59
N GLU A 82 -2.85 -31.50 3.88
CA GLU A 82 -1.56 -31.74 4.54
C GLU A 82 -1.81 -32.41 5.91
N ASN A 83 -1.33 -33.63 6.06
CA ASN A 83 -1.15 -34.31 7.34
C ASN A 83 -0.18 -33.50 8.21
N TRP A 84 -0.69 -32.85 9.26
CA TRP A 84 0.17 -32.30 10.33
C TRP A 84 0.60 -33.49 11.19
N THR A 85 1.77 -34.09 10.89
CA THR A 85 2.46 -34.93 11.88
C THR A 85 2.94 -34.00 12.98
N ASP A 86 2.09 -33.85 13.97
CA ASP A 86 2.38 -33.25 15.26
C ASP A 86 3.16 -34.31 16.06
N ASP A 87 4.49 -34.27 15.94
CA ASP A 87 5.39 -34.96 16.87
C ASP A 87 5.26 -34.24 18.23
N GLU A 88 4.20 -34.59 18.96
CA GLU A 88 3.97 -34.20 20.35
C GLU A 88 5.08 -34.82 21.21
N ALA A 89 6.04 -33.98 21.58
CA ALA A 89 6.97 -34.27 22.64
C ALA A 89 6.23 -34.27 23.98
N ASP A 90 5.94 -35.45 24.55
CA ASP A 90 6.06 -35.75 25.99
C ASP A 90 5.74 -37.23 26.28
N VAL A 91 6.71 -38.00 26.77
CA VAL A 91 6.41 -39.13 27.68
C VAL A 91 7.61 -39.47 28.58
N CYS A 92 7.46 -39.10 29.86
CA CYS A 92 7.93 -39.67 31.13
C CYS A 92 9.35 -40.25 31.27
#